data_AF-A0AAE0SY25-F1
#
_entry.id   AF-A0AAE0SY25-F1
#
_cell.length_a   1.000
_cell.length_b   1.000
_cell.length_c   1.000
_cell.angle_alpha   90.00
_cell.angle_beta   90.00
_cell.angle_gamma   90.00
#
_symmetry.space_group_name_H-M   'P 1'
#
loop_
_entity.id
_entity.type
_entity.pdbx_description
1 polymer ?
#
loop_
_entity_poly.entity_id
_entity_poly.type
_entity_poly.pdbx_seq_one_letter_code
_entity_poly.pdbx_strand_id
1 'polypeptide(L)'
;MRTTRTVLCSTVTRRGLGLLNGLRRSPLQINPTFHICRRGFESQASPMRMEMKMLAFLHTCLLVLYFPLNFLYYPLFVQSLLTCKSMEHCTCYEQHVPVFHDTFPSLEEKKKFRLAKVLDCVRLGLIKVPDFGVKDKLDIDTILLNGNSIKSVDKYAFGNITVNKIDMADNPLHTIDRYAFLHMKDKLETLILSGTKIQIGESLHFLNGLSNLKELDISRILLEVNVLPLDFINLYGLYSLKRLVISGLKLKDIAPGTFLGLESITSLGMGSNDFVSIPKEVKRLTNLKYLSVTGCRHITITRNALQGFKLLEFLELFNLGLHYFPGYAIQDLDNLKKLDVSYNNIQELNNDSFPGVYRLKTMMLSGNPLRFHDTMFGRLEESLDEIDISNMALTTLPLGSLQRLKRLKLLSAGFNMFNIIDEDFLDGLSLKHLDINNMITLEHVSPRAFHNMMAPFDLDIRGTGVRSLSFLLAARPLFYGKVDANFNPLECDCALWKLFLDRPVNGPLFGTCTFPNDTENSYVFVIYANMAEDLSKRGDLGARLTSNCELSEAKYRGVVNASATLHKLLARLNIVLFISLVYRNVITLI
;
A
#
# COMPACT_ATOMS: atom_id res chain seq x y z
N MET A 1 44.45 -2.29 11.08
CA MET A 1 45.35 -1.84 12.18
C MET A 1 45.82 -0.43 11.83
N ARG A 2 46.03 0.54 12.75
CA ARG A 2 45.91 0.56 14.22
C ARG A 2 45.66 2.03 14.69
N THR A 3 44.79 2.22 15.69
CA THR A 3 44.84 3.22 16.81
C THR A 3 45.49 4.62 16.61
N THR A 4 44.90 5.82 16.80
CA THR A 4 43.90 6.46 17.73
C THR A 4 44.49 7.34 18.85
N ARG A 5 43.74 8.41 19.23
CA ARG A 5 43.69 9.18 20.51
C ARG A 5 44.47 10.53 20.68
N THR A 6 43.69 11.62 20.76
CA THR A 6 43.40 12.51 21.94
C THR A 6 44.15 12.28 23.27
N VAL A 7 44.31 13.22 24.25
CA VAL A 7 43.86 14.61 24.56
C VAL A 7 44.95 15.29 25.45
N LEU A 8 44.89 16.61 25.76
CA LEU A 8 44.77 17.13 27.16
C LEU A 8 44.69 18.67 27.28
N CYS A 9 44.38 19.15 28.50
CA CYS A 9 43.97 20.52 28.85
C CYS A 9 44.98 21.25 29.76
N SER A 10 44.79 22.57 29.98
CA SER A 10 45.20 23.25 31.22
C SER A 10 44.32 24.47 31.54
N THR A 11 44.41 24.97 32.78
CA THR A 11 43.53 26.02 33.37
C THR A 11 44.36 27.09 34.08
N VAL A 12 43.86 28.33 34.16
CA VAL A 12 44.43 29.42 35.00
C VAL A 12 43.32 30.11 35.80
N THR A 13 43.61 30.47 37.05
CA THR A 13 42.67 31.11 37.99
C THR A 13 43.23 32.42 38.57
N ARG A 14 42.38 33.41 38.87
CA ARG A 14 42.63 34.38 39.95
C ARG A 14 41.36 35.00 40.53
N ARG A 15 41.50 35.55 41.75
CA ARG A 15 40.46 35.90 42.73
C ARG A 15 39.80 37.26 42.46
N GLY A 16 38.60 37.47 43.02
CA GLY A 16 38.43 38.53 44.03
C GLY A 16 37.16 39.39 44.04
N LEU A 17 36.31 39.16 45.05
CA LEU A 17 35.48 40.14 45.80
C LEU A 17 34.42 41.02 45.09
N GLY A 18 33.25 41.16 45.74
CA GLY A 18 32.24 42.18 45.43
C GLY A 18 30.80 41.71 45.71
N LEU A 19 30.18 42.19 46.80
CA LEU A 19 28.74 42.02 47.04
C LEU A 19 27.96 43.22 46.49
N LEU A 20 26.71 43.02 46.05
CA LEU A 20 25.51 43.55 46.72
C LEU A 20 24.21 43.29 45.92
N ASN A 21 23.13 43.04 46.68
CA ASN A 21 21.71 43.29 46.44
C ASN A 21 21.12 43.21 45.01
N GLY A 22 20.16 42.30 44.82
CA GLY A 22 19.20 42.36 43.71
C GLY A 22 17.98 43.25 44.02
N LEU A 23 17.21 43.59 42.98
CA LEU A 23 15.89 44.22 43.10
C LEU A 23 14.96 43.78 41.95
N ARG A 24 13.64 43.83 42.20
CA ARG A 24 12.61 43.53 41.19
C ARG A 24 12.34 44.77 40.32
N ARG A 25 12.22 44.61 38.99
CA ARG A 25 10.99 44.86 38.21
C ARG A 25 11.24 44.87 36.69
N SER A 26 10.21 44.45 35.96
CA SER A 26 9.98 44.66 34.52
C SER A 26 9.18 45.97 34.30
N PRO A 27 8.73 46.27 33.07
CA PRO A 27 9.45 46.38 31.80
C PRO A 27 9.38 47.83 31.26
N LEU A 28 10.05 48.17 30.15
CA LEU A 28 9.75 49.40 29.40
C LEU A 28 10.19 49.33 27.93
N GLN A 29 9.29 49.72 27.02
CA GLN A 29 9.59 49.99 25.61
C GLN A 29 10.11 51.42 25.47
N ILE A 30 11.20 51.65 24.74
CA ILE A 30 11.57 52.97 24.20
C ILE A 30 12.11 52.81 22.77
N ASN A 31 11.37 53.31 21.78
CA ASN A 31 11.90 53.71 20.47
C ASN A 31 12.70 55.01 20.64
N PRO A 32 13.76 55.24 19.84
CA PRO A 32 13.61 56.33 18.87
C PRO A 32 14.30 56.12 17.50
N THR A 33 14.01 57.08 16.62
CA THR A 33 14.36 57.23 15.21
C THR A 33 15.84 57.56 14.91
N PHE A 34 16.18 57.45 13.60
CA PHE A 34 16.98 58.39 12.78
C PHE A 34 17.38 59.75 13.41
N HIS A 35 18.50 60.42 13.05
CA HIS A 35 19.43 60.34 11.91
C HIS A 35 20.75 61.09 12.30
N ILE A 36 21.86 60.93 11.55
CA ILE A 36 22.77 62.00 11.05
C ILE A 36 24.05 61.42 10.39
N CYS A 37 24.65 62.16 9.45
CA CYS A 37 25.76 61.74 8.59
C CYS A 37 27.16 62.18 9.08
N ARG A 38 28.21 61.52 8.56
CA ARG A 38 29.49 62.19 8.26
C ARG A 38 30.19 61.60 7.03
N ARG A 39 30.79 62.46 6.20
CA ARG A 39 31.69 62.10 5.09
C ARG A 39 33.15 62.18 5.56
N GLY A 40 34.03 61.44 4.89
CA GLY A 40 35.49 61.64 4.89
C GLY A 40 36.13 60.87 3.74
N PHE A 41 36.91 61.56 2.89
CA PHE A 41 37.91 60.95 1.99
C PHE A 41 39.20 60.71 2.82
N GLU A 42 40.19 59.88 2.46
CA GLU A 42 40.98 59.71 1.21
C GLU A 42 41.70 58.33 1.26
N SER A 43 42.50 57.83 0.29
CA SER A 43 42.76 58.02 -1.16
C SER A 43 43.47 56.71 -1.65
N GLN A 44 44.00 56.45 -2.85
CA GLN A 44 44.40 57.21 -4.06
C GLN A 44 43.99 56.41 -5.33
N ALA A 45 44.55 56.71 -6.52
CA ALA A 45 44.25 55.96 -7.76
C ALA A 45 45.36 56.00 -8.84
N SER A 46 45.43 54.92 -9.65
CA SER A 46 46.08 54.82 -10.99
C SER A 46 47.63 54.89 -11.02
N PRO A 47 48.32 54.68 -12.18
CA PRO A 47 47.84 54.34 -13.53
C PRO A 47 48.63 53.24 -14.31
N MET A 48 48.06 52.68 -15.40
CA MET A 48 48.78 52.60 -16.70
C MET A 48 47.93 52.17 -17.94
N ARG A 49 47.95 53.06 -18.95
CA ARG A 49 48.00 52.93 -20.43
C ARG A 49 47.10 52.00 -21.29
N MET A 50 46.76 52.59 -22.45
CA MET A 50 46.12 52.05 -23.67
C MET A 50 47.07 51.24 -24.56
N GLU A 51 46.53 50.53 -25.56
CA GLU A 51 46.84 50.84 -26.98
C GLU A 51 45.70 50.45 -27.96
N MET A 52 45.79 50.84 -29.24
CA MET A 52 44.70 50.75 -30.25
C MET A 52 45.25 50.76 -31.69
N LYS A 53 44.83 49.81 -32.56
CA LYS A 53 44.98 49.74 -34.06
C LYS A 53 44.47 48.36 -34.56
N MET A 54 44.05 48.11 -35.82
CA MET A 54 43.46 48.92 -36.90
C MET A 54 42.93 48.00 -38.04
N LEU A 55 42.23 48.55 -39.06
CA LEU A 55 41.90 47.98 -40.40
C LEU A 55 40.83 46.86 -40.49
N ALA A 56 40.07 46.65 -41.60
CA ALA A 56 39.57 47.53 -42.69
C ALA A 56 38.65 46.77 -43.70
N PHE A 57 37.59 47.43 -44.22
CA PHE A 57 36.84 47.18 -45.50
C PHE A 57 36.16 45.78 -45.68
N LEU A 58 34.99 45.56 -46.33
CA LEU A 58 34.07 46.29 -47.25
C LEU A 58 32.59 46.18 -46.74
N HIS A 59 31.65 47.12 -46.98
CA HIS A 59 30.89 47.44 -48.22
C HIS A 59 30.07 46.27 -48.83
N THR A 60 28.75 46.33 -49.14
CA THR A 60 27.72 47.40 -49.03
C THR A 60 26.27 46.86 -49.25
N CYS A 61 25.24 47.72 -49.07
CA CYS A 61 23.81 47.55 -49.46
C CYS A 61 22.94 46.60 -48.60
N LEU A 62 21.65 46.86 -48.30
CA LEU A 62 20.76 48.04 -48.40
C LEU A 62 19.70 47.86 -47.27
N LEU A 63 19.60 48.68 -46.21
CA LEU A 63 19.01 50.03 -46.07
C LEU A 63 17.47 50.14 -46.32
N VAL A 64 16.78 50.76 -45.35
CA VAL A 64 15.38 51.29 -45.35
C VAL A 64 14.22 50.30 -45.17
N LEU A 65 13.69 50.22 -43.94
CA LEU A 65 12.42 50.87 -43.61
C LEU A 65 12.32 51.21 -42.10
N TYR A 66 11.25 51.88 -41.68
CA TYR A 66 11.27 52.80 -40.53
C TYR A 66 10.29 52.43 -39.39
N PHE A 67 10.76 52.64 -38.15
CA PHE A 67 10.01 53.00 -36.93
C PHE A 67 9.17 51.93 -36.17
N PRO A 68 8.85 52.15 -34.87
CA PRO A 68 8.62 51.08 -33.89
C PRO A 68 7.30 51.22 -33.10
N LEU A 69 7.07 50.34 -32.10
CA LEU A 69 6.75 50.71 -30.68
C LEU A 69 6.22 49.51 -29.84
N ASN A 70 6.71 49.46 -28.58
CA ASN A 70 6.05 49.01 -27.34
C ASN A 70 5.34 47.64 -27.18
N PHE A 71 5.89 46.87 -26.23
CA PHE A 71 5.19 46.15 -25.14
C PHE A 71 3.93 45.30 -25.43
N LEU A 72 4.08 43.98 -25.23
CA LEU A 72 3.26 43.26 -24.22
C LEU A 72 3.96 41.95 -23.81
N TYR A 73 4.32 41.82 -22.53
CA TYR A 73 4.83 40.56 -21.96
C TYR A 73 3.63 39.64 -21.66
N TYR A 74 3.45 38.59 -22.45
CA TYR A 74 2.53 37.48 -22.14
C TYR A 74 3.32 36.26 -21.63
N PRO A 75 2.82 35.52 -20.63
CA PRO A 75 3.38 34.22 -20.27
C PRO A 75 3.19 33.21 -21.41
N LEU A 76 4.23 32.45 -21.73
CA LEU A 76 4.13 31.30 -22.64
C LEU A 76 3.44 30.13 -21.91
N PHE A 77 2.18 29.88 -22.28
CA PHE A 77 1.43 28.72 -21.80
C PHE A 77 1.87 27.45 -22.55
N VAL A 78 1.79 26.30 -21.89
CA VAL A 78 2.13 24.98 -22.44
C VAL A 78 0.91 24.09 -22.25
N GLN A 79 0.32 23.63 -23.36
CA GLN A 79 -0.83 22.73 -23.35
C GLN A 79 -0.40 21.28 -23.17
N SER A 80 -1.12 20.54 -22.34
CA SER A 80 -1.09 19.07 -22.30
C SER A 80 -2.30 18.51 -23.04
N LEU A 81 -2.10 17.51 -23.90
CA LEU A 81 -3.23 16.76 -24.46
C LEU A 81 -3.86 15.87 -23.37
N LEU A 82 -5.16 15.61 -23.51
CA LEU A 82 -5.97 14.79 -22.62
C LEU A 82 -6.74 13.77 -23.48
N THR A 83 -6.72 12.50 -23.08
CA THR A 83 -7.36 11.39 -23.78
C THR A 83 -8.36 10.70 -22.85
N CYS A 84 -9.61 10.54 -23.26
CA CYS A 84 -10.66 10.02 -22.38
C CYS A 84 -10.91 8.53 -22.60
N LYS A 85 -10.62 7.69 -21.59
CA LYS A 85 -10.85 6.22 -21.59
C LYS A 85 -12.33 5.88 -21.47
N SER A 86 -13.10 6.71 -20.78
CA SER A 86 -14.57 6.73 -20.76
C SER A 86 -15.04 8.19 -20.78
N MET A 87 -16.35 8.46 -20.85
CA MET A 87 -16.83 9.85 -20.72
C MET A 87 -16.56 10.47 -19.34
N GLU A 88 -16.35 9.65 -18.30
CA GLU A 88 -16.14 10.13 -16.93
C GLU A 88 -14.67 10.06 -16.47
N HIS A 89 -13.79 9.34 -17.18
CA HIS A 89 -12.39 9.13 -16.79
C HIS A 89 -11.43 9.47 -17.93
N CYS A 90 -10.64 10.54 -17.74
CA CYS A 90 -9.68 11.02 -18.72
C CYS A 90 -8.23 10.96 -18.21
N THR A 91 -7.33 10.48 -19.06
CA THR A 91 -5.89 10.42 -18.83
C THR A 91 -5.17 11.60 -19.47
N CYS A 92 -4.24 12.21 -18.74
CA CYS A 92 -3.37 13.27 -19.25
C CYS A 92 -2.25 12.67 -20.12
N TYR A 93 -1.64 13.43 -21.02
CA TYR A 93 -0.61 12.95 -21.95
C TYR A 93 0.63 13.84 -21.99
N GLU A 94 1.80 13.22 -22.10
CA GLU A 94 3.09 13.88 -22.36
C GLU A 94 3.39 13.92 -23.87
N GLN A 95 4.00 15.00 -24.36
CA GLN A 95 4.62 15.03 -25.69
C GLN A 95 6.12 15.33 -25.58
N HIS A 96 6.95 14.38 -25.99
CA HIS A 96 8.41 14.54 -26.07
C HIS A 96 8.86 15.29 -27.36
N VAL A 97 8.31 16.49 -27.65
CA VAL A 97 8.77 17.31 -28.79
C VAL A 97 8.71 18.82 -28.47
N PRO A 98 9.78 19.60 -28.74
CA PRO A 98 9.73 21.06 -28.67
C PRO A 98 9.25 21.67 -30.00
N VAL A 99 7.94 21.90 -30.15
CA VAL A 99 7.35 22.62 -31.31
C VAL A 99 6.38 23.70 -30.84
N PHE A 100 6.28 24.78 -31.63
CA PHE A 100 5.43 25.95 -31.39
C PHE A 100 3.97 25.76 -31.86
N HIS A 101 3.09 26.61 -31.32
CA HIS A 101 1.79 27.04 -31.85
C HIS A 101 0.61 26.05 -31.90
N ASP A 102 -0.40 26.41 -31.10
CA ASP A 102 -1.82 26.49 -31.46
C ASP A 102 -2.47 25.33 -32.22
N THR A 103 -3.00 24.35 -31.48
CA THR A 103 -4.35 23.85 -31.78
C THR A 103 -5.05 23.30 -30.54
N PHE A 104 -6.31 23.69 -30.32
CA PHE A 104 -7.16 23.03 -29.33
C PHE A 104 -7.50 21.59 -29.76
N PRO A 105 -7.74 20.66 -28.82
CA PRO A 105 -8.46 19.43 -29.13
C PRO A 105 -9.85 19.73 -29.70
N SER A 106 -10.40 18.75 -30.43
CA SER A 106 -11.61 18.88 -31.24
C SER A 106 -12.85 19.31 -30.45
N LEU A 107 -13.88 19.77 -31.16
CA LEU A 107 -15.16 20.13 -30.56
C LEU A 107 -15.82 18.95 -29.80
N GLU A 108 -15.48 17.71 -30.18
CA GLU A 108 -15.99 16.49 -29.55
C GLU A 108 -15.21 16.13 -28.28
N GLU A 109 -13.89 16.28 -28.27
CA GLU A 109 -13.07 16.15 -27.06
C GLU A 109 -13.42 17.21 -26.02
N LYS A 110 -13.74 18.44 -26.44
CA LYS A 110 -14.30 19.49 -25.56
C LYS A 110 -15.63 19.10 -24.91
N LYS A 111 -16.45 18.26 -25.55
CA LYS A 111 -17.67 17.70 -24.94
C LYS A 111 -17.33 16.61 -23.93
N LYS A 112 -16.41 15.70 -24.26
CA LYS A 112 -15.93 14.64 -23.34
C LYS A 112 -15.34 15.23 -22.06
N PHE A 113 -14.51 16.27 -22.18
CA PHE A 113 -13.89 16.94 -21.03
C PHE A 113 -14.91 17.61 -20.09
N ARG A 114 -16.06 18.09 -20.60
CA ARG A 114 -17.17 18.62 -19.78
C ARG A 114 -17.95 17.55 -18.98
N LEU A 115 -17.66 16.27 -19.18
CA LEU A 115 -18.27 15.14 -18.46
C LEU A 115 -17.26 14.39 -17.56
N ALA A 116 -15.99 14.82 -17.55
CA ALA A 116 -14.92 14.14 -16.83
C ALA A 116 -15.03 14.33 -15.31
N LYS A 117 -15.27 13.22 -14.60
CA LYS A 117 -15.24 13.17 -13.13
C LYS A 117 -13.84 12.88 -12.59
N VAL A 118 -13.01 12.16 -13.34
CA VAL A 118 -11.64 11.81 -12.94
C VAL A 118 -10.65 12.27 -13.99
N LEU A 119 -9.66 13.07 -13.58
CA LEU A 119 -8.44 13.34 -14.35
C LEU A 119 -7.27 12.55 -13.76
N ASP A 120 -6.75 11.62 -14.55
CA ASP A 120 -5.64 10.73 -14.23
C ASP A 120 -4.36 11.21 -14.92
N CYS A 121 -3.50 11.92 -14.17
CA CYS A 121 -2.18 12.35 -14.62
C CYS A 121 -1.04 11.58 -13.92
N VAL A 122 -1.26 10.33 -13.48
CA VAL A 122 -0.32 9.59 -12.61
C VAL A 122 0.99 9.24 -13.33
N ARG A 123 2.13 9.58 -12.72
CA ARG A 123 3.50 9.21 -13.19
C ARG A 123 3.84 9.62 -14.63
N LEU A 124 3.42 10.81 -15.06
CA LEU A 124 3.67 11.39 -16.38
C LEU A 124 4.82 12.42 -16.41
N GLY A 125 5.80 12.29 -15.51
CA GLY A 125 6.97 13.18 -15.44
C GLY A 125 6.68 14.66 -15.13
N LEU A 126 5.43 15.05 -14.83
CA LEU A 126 5.00 16.45 -14.82
C LEU A 126 5.80 17.30 -13.84
N ILE A 127 6.36 18.41 -14.31
CA ILE A 127 7.16 19.35 -13.50
C ILE A 127 6.33 20.49 -12.87
N LYS A 128 5.07 20.64 -13.31
CA LYS A 128 4.08 21.62 -12.84
C LYS A 128 2.68 21.01 -12.92
N VAL A 129 1.71 21.61 -12.25
CA VAL A 129 0.28 21.29 -12.50
C VAL A 129 -0.05 21.64 -13.96
N PRO A 130 -0.79 20.79 -14.70
CA PRO A 130 -1.22 21.10 -16.06
C PRO A 130 -2.11 22.34 -16.11
N ASP A 131 -1.97 23.16 -17.17
CA ASP A 131 -3.03 24.12 -17.49
C ASP A 131 -4.15 23.36 -18.20
N PHE A 132 -5.27 23.21 -17.51
CA PHE A 132 -6.45 22.54 -18.03
C PHE A 132 -7.23 23.38 -19.06
N GLY A 133 -6.85 24.65 -19.30
CA GLY A 133 -7.31 25.47 -20.42
C GLY A 133 -8.79 25.88 -20.40
N VAL A 134 -9.47 25.71 -19.26
CA VAL A 134 -10.93 25.90 -19.16
C VAL A 134 -11.30 27.37 -18.95
N LYS A 135 -11.98 27.95 -19.94
CA LYS A 135 -12.58 29.29 -19.80
C LYS A 135 -13.86 29.26 -18.95
N ASP A 136 -14.69 28.24 -19.14
CA ASP A 136 -15.89 28.00 -18.34
C ASP A 136 -15.52 27.42 -16.95
N LYS A 137 -16.41 27.56 -15.96
CA LYS A 137 -16.28 26.79 -14.72
C LYS A 137 -16.54 25.30 -15.01
N LEU A 138 -15.65 24.42 -14.55
CA LEU A 138 -15.83 22.97 -14.65
C LEU A 138 -15.85 22.32 -13.26
N ASP A 139 -16.73 21.34 -13.13
CA ASP A 139 -16.91 20.54 -11.93
C ASP A 139 -16.32 19.14 -12.18
N ILE A 140 -15.38 18.71 -11.31
CA ILE A 140 -14.68 17.41 -11.39
C ILE A 140 -14.71 16.79 -9.99
N ASP A 141 -14.79 15.46 -9.91
CA ASP A 141 -14.70 14.75 -8.62
C ASP A 141 -13.25 14.59 -8.16
N THR A 142 -12.37 14.02 -8.99
CA THR A 142 -10.99 13.66 -8.60
C THR A 142 -9.96 14.13 -9.62
N ILE A 143 -8.84 14.67 -9.13
CA ILE A 143 -7.60 14.86 -9.90
C ILE A 143 -6.47 14.05 -9.24
N LEU A 144 -5.80 13.20 -10.02
CA LEU A 144 -4.64 12.41 -9.62
C LEU A 144 -3.38 12.97 -10.28
N LEU A 145 -2.47 13.53 -9.49
CA LEU A 145 -1.18 14.09 -9.90
C LEU A 145 0.00 13.35 -9.25
N ASN A 146 -0.24 12.22 -8.59
CA ASN A 146 0.75 11.51 -7.80
C ASN A 146 1.85 10.81 -8.62
N GLY A 147 3.05 10.72 -8.03
CA GLY A 147 4.25 10.15 -8.63
C GLY A 147 4.87 10.98 -9.76
N ASN A 148 4.65 12.30 -9.76
CA ASN A 148 5.21 13.24 -10.75
C ASN A 148 6.42 14.02 -10.18
N SER A 149 6.95 14.98 -10.96
CA SER A 149 8.10 15.81 -10.61
C SER A 149 7.74 17.25 -10.20
N ILE A 150 6.49 17.49 -9.74
CA ILE A 150 5.98 18.83 -9.43
C ILE A 150 6.70 19.40 -8.20
N LYS A 151 7.30 20.59 -8.35
CA LYS A 151 8.09 21.26 -7.29
C LYS A 151 7.33 22.37 -6.56
N SER A 152 6.41 23.04 -7.24
CA SER A 152 5.51 24.05 -6.67
C SER A 152 4.10 23.90 -7.25
N VAL A 153 3.10 24.34 -6.49
CA VAL A 153 1.75 24.60 -7.01
C VAL A 153 1.51 26.10 -6.92
N ASP A 154 1.44 26.74 -8.09
CA ASP A 154 1.37 28.20 -8.19
C ASP A 154 -0.04 28.73 -7.87
N LYS A 155 -0.16 30.06 -7.70
CA LYS A 155 -1.47 30.72 -7.53
C LYS A 155 -2.40 30.37 -8.70
N TYR A 156 -3.65 30.00 -8.39
CA TYR A 156 -4.67 29.63 -9.38
C TYR A 156 -4.28 28.48 -10.33
N ALA A 157 -3.38 27.56 -9.92
CA ALA A 157 -2.90 26.46 -10.77
C ALA A 157 -4.00 25.52 -11.34
N PHE A 158 -5.21 25.54 -10.76
CA PHE A 158 -6.37 24.78 -11.25
C PHE A 158 -7.34 25.59 -12.13
N GLY A 159 -7.06 26.87 -12.37
CA GLY A 159 -7.90 27.77 -13.15
C GLY A 159 -9.35 27.80 -12.64
N ASN A 160 -10.29 27.62 -13.56
CA ASN A 160 -11.74 27.61 -13.29
C ASN A 160 -12.29 26.21 -12.91
N ILE A 161 -11.43 25.24 -12.57
CA ILE A 161 -11.86 23.90 -12.13
C ILE A 161 -12.12 23.89 -10.62
N THR A 162 -13.18 23.19 -10.20
CA THR A 162 -13.47 22.92 -8.78
C THR A 162 -13.60 21.41 -8.51
N VAL A 163 -12.84 20.91 -7.54
CA VAL A 163 -12.55 19.48 -7.34
C VAL A 163 -12.99 18.99 -5.95
N ASN A 164 -13.49 17.75 -5.82
CA ASN A 164 -13.79 17.10 -4.52
C ASN A 164 -12.54 16.43 -3.90
N LYS A 165 -11.68 15.79 -4.70
CA LYS A 165 -10.45 15.10 -4.27
C LYS A 165 -9.23 15.51 -5.11
N ILE A 166 -8.13 15.83 -4.44
CA ILE A 166 -6.82 16.04 -5.08
C ILE A 166 -5.78 15.10 -4.46
N ASP A 167 -5.09 14.33 -5.31
CA ASP A 167 -3.95 13.52 -4.93
C ASP A 167 -2.65 14.05 -5.55
N MET A 168 -1.69 14.44 -4.72
CA MET A 168 -0.36 14.93 -5.12
C MET A 168 0.77 14.06 -4.54
N ALA A 169 0.47 12.85 -4.05
CA ALA A 169 1.45 12.00 -3.38
C ALA A 169 2.73 11.76 -4.20
N ASP A 170 3.85 11.56 -3.50
CA ASP A 170 5.17 11.24 -4.06
C ASP A 170 5.69 12.24 -5.12
N ASN A 171 5.27 13.51 -5.04
CA ASN A 171 5.87 14.62 -5.78
C ASN A 171 6.98 15.31 -4.95
N PRO A 172 8.06 15.85 -5.57
CA PRO A 172 9.08 16.66 -4.90
C PRO A 172 8.59 18.08 -4.57
N LEU A 173 7.33 18.21 -4.17
CA LEU A 173 6.59 19.45 -3.98
C LEU A 173 7.06 20.14 -2.70
N HIS A 174 7.60 21.36 -2.82
CA HIS A 174 8.14 22.14 -1.71
C HIS A 174 7.17 23.22 -1.22
N THR A 175 6.40 23.83 -2.11
CA THR A 175 5.50 24.95 -1.80
C THR A 175 4.18 24.86 -2.55
N ILE A 176 3.09 25.27 -1.89
CA ILE A 176 1.78 25.49 -2.50
C ILE A 176 1.38 26.94 -2.18
N ASP A 177 1.03 27.73 -3.20
CA ASP A 177 0.60 29.10 -2.99
C ASP A 177 -0.72 29.18 -2.22
N ARG A 178 -0.88 30.20 -1.37
CA ARG A 178 -2.07 30.41 -0.52
C ARG A 178 -3.39 30.54 -1.31
N TYR A 179 -3.32 30.83 -2.60
CA TYR A 179 -4.45 30.96 -3.53
C TYR A 179 -4.56 29.79 -4.53
N ALA A 180 -3.73 28.75 -4.43
CA ALA A 180 -3.80 27.57 -5.31
C ALA A 180 -5.19 26.93 -5.34
N PHE A 181 -5.83 26.80 -4.17
CA PHE A 181 -7.16 26.18 -4.00
C PHE A 181 -8.31 27.20 -3.86
N LEU A 182 -8.11 28.48 -4.22
CA LEU A 182 -9.06 29.57 -3.92
C LEU A 182 -10.50 29.29 -4.41
N HIS A 183 -10.65 28.72 -5.61
CA HIS A 183 -11.97 28.49 -6.21
C HIS A 183 -12.69 27.22 -5.72
N MET A 184 -12.03 26.40 -4.88
CA MET A 184 -12.56 25.11 -4.41
C MET A 184 -12.55 24.95 -2.88
N LYS A 185 -12.37 26.05 -2.13
CA LYS A 185 -12.30 26.05 -0.66
C LYS A 185 -13.49 25.36 0.01
N ASP A 186 -14.69 25.66 -0.46
CA ASP A 186 -15.95 25.10 0.04
C ASP A 186 -16.36 23.81 -0.69
N LYS A 187 -15.43 23.14 -1.38
CA LYS A 187 -15.68 21.88 -2.12
C LYS A 187 -14.64 20.79 -1.88
N LEU A 188 -13.36 21.13 -1.70
CA LEU A 188 -12.28 20.16 -1.59
C LEU A 188 -12.43 19.34 -0.29
N GLU A 189 -12.81 18.07 -0.43
CA GLU A 189 -13.08 17.14 0.66
C GLU A 189 -11.86 16.27 1.03
N THR A 190 -11.05 15.87 0.04
CA THR A 190 -9.86 15.03 0.25
C THR A 190 -8.63 15.69 -0.37
N LEU A 191 -7.56 15.86 0.43
CA LEU A 191 -6.25 16.32 -0.04
C LEU A 191 -5.14 15.38 0.43
N ILE A 192 -4.42 14.77 -0.52
CA ILE A 192 -3.32 13.84 -0.26
C ILE A 192 -1.99 14.48 -0.68
N LEU A 193 -1.10 14.67 0.29
CA LEU A 193 0.24 15.27 0.17
C LEU A 193 1.35 14.28 0.61
N SER A 194 1.02 12.99 0.70
CA SER A 194 1.90 11.93 1.20
C SER A 194 3.22 11.86 0.43
N GLY A 195 4.37 11.92 1.11
CA GLY A 195 5.70 11.86 0.49
C GLY A 195 6.17 13.16 -0.17
N THR A 196 5.46 14.28 0.03
CA THR A 196 5.90 15.59 -0.48
C THR A 196 7.00 16.22 0.38
N LYS A 197 7.65 17.26 -0.15
CA LYS A 197 8.76 18.00 0.49
C LYS A 197 8.33 19.35 1.08
N ILE A 198 7.03 19.51 1.32
CA ILE A 198 6.45 20.64 2.05
C ILE A 198 7.03 20.63 3.48
N GLN A 199 7.05 21.78 4.14
CA GLN A 199 7.40 21.89 5.56
C GLN A 199 6.16 22.24 6.37
N ILE A 200 6.02 21.70 7.57
CA ILE A 200 4.88 22.03 8.45
C ILE A 200 5.18 23.34 9.19
N GLY A 201 4.31 24.33 9.01
CA GLY A 201 4.50 25.71 9.45
C GLY A 201 3.71 26.66 8.55
N GLU A 202 4.25 27.86 8.29
CA GLU A 202 3.67 28.87 7.38
C GLU A 202 3.41 28.33 5.96
N SER A 203 4.23 27.38 5.49
CA SER A 203 4.07 26.75 4.18
C SER A 203 2.74 26.01 3.98
N LEU A 204 1.93 25.85 5.05
CA LEU A 204 0.58 25.26 5.01
C LEU A 204 -0.56 26.29 4.97
N HIS A 205 -0.29 27.59 4.80
CA HIS A 205 -1.33 28.63 4.70
C HIS A 205 -2.37 28.39 3.58
N PHE A 206 -2.09 27.53 2.60
CA PHE A 206 -3.07 27.09 1.58
C PHE A 206 -4.24 26.27 2.15
N LEU A 207 -4.09 25.68 3.34
CA LEU A 207 -5.17 24.95 4.04
C LEU A 207 -6.22 25.91 4.65
N ASN A 208 -5.88 27.20 4.82
CA ASN A 208 -6.74 28.17 5.50
C ASN A 208 -8.09 28.32 4.78
N GLY A 209 -9.17 27.93 5.45
CA GLY A 209 -10.52 28.03 4.93
C GLY A 209 -10.92 26.90 3.98
N LEU A 210 -10.21 25.76 3.95
CA LEU A 210 -10.74 24.53 3.34
C LEU A 210 -11.85 23.93 4.24
N SER A 211 -12.98 24.64 4.29
CA SER A 211 -14.09 24.46 5.23
C SER A 211 -14.72 23.07 5.17
N ASN A 212 -14.74 22.46 3.98
CA ASN A 212 -15.32 21.15 3.72
C ASN A 212 -14.29 20.00 3.66
N LEU A 213 -13.03 20.23 4.04
CA LEU A 213 -12.00 19.19 4.06
C LEU A 213 -12.32 18.11 5.11
N LYS A 214 -12.60 16.89 4.63
CA LYS A 214 -12.92 15.69 5.43
C LYS A 214 -11.71 14.77 5.58
N GLU A 215 -10.74 14.82 4.67
CA GLU A 215 -9.57 13.96 4.66
C GLU A 215 -8.30 14.72 4.30
N LEU A 216 -7.27 14.55 5.15
CA LEU A 216 -5.93 15.11 4.95
C LEU A 216 -4.88 14.04 5.24
N ASP A 217 -4.09 13.69 4.21
CA ASP A 217 -2.91 12.83 4.36
C ASP A 217 -1.65 13.68 4.14
N ILE A 218 -0.88 13.88 5.21
CA ILE A 218 0.42 14.56 5.20
C ILE A 218 1.57 13.60 5.56
N SER A 219 1.40 12.31 5.29
CA SER A 219 2.38 11.29 5.66
C SER A 219 3.73 11.50 4.96
N ARG A 220 4.84 11.11 5.59
CA ARG A 220 6.21 11.18 5.04
C ARG A 220 6.68 12.58 4.63
N ILE A 221 5.96 13.64 5.01
CA ILE A 221 6.37 15.04 4.86
C ILE A 221 7.54 15.37 5.82
N LEU A 222 8.39 16.33 5.45
CA LEU A 222 9.55 16.72 6.25
C LEU A 222 9.16 17.68 7.39
N LEU A 223 9.33 17.20 8.62
CA LEU A 223 9.32 18.02 9.84
C LEU A 223 10.72 18.55 10.15
N GLU A 224 10.82 19.84 10.51
CA GLU A 224 12.04 20.43 11.10
C GLU A 224 12.21 20.02 12.58
N VAL A 225 11.09 19.78 13.28
CA VAL A 225 11.03 19.37 14.69
C VAL A 225 10.16 18.12 14.79
N ASN A 226 10.63 17.08 15.48
CA ASN A 226 9.95 15.78 15.67
C ASN A 226 8.67 15.83 16.56
N VAL A 227 7.92 16.93 16.55
CA VAL A 227 6.70 17.16 17.31
C VAL A 227 5.71 17.93 16.42
N LEU A 228 4.46 17.48 16.37
CA LEU A 228 3.40 18.16 15.64
C LEU A 228 2.96 19.41 16.44
N PRO A 229 2.96 20.63 15.86
CA PRO A 229 2.73 21.84 16.64
C PRO A 229 1.28 21.98 17.10
N LEU A 230 1.08 22.55 18.29
CA LEU A 230 -0.23 22.88 18.91
C LEU A 230 -1.27 23.40 17.91
N ASP A 231 -0.83 24.32 17.05
CA ASP A 231 -1.69 25.11 16.19
C ASP A 231 -1.82 24.56 14.76
N PHE A 232 -1.23 23.37 14.51
CA PHE A 232 -1.09 22.71 13.20
C PHE A 232 -2.37 22.71 12.35
N ILE A 233 -3.54 22.51 12.98
CA ILE A 233 -4.84 22.53 12.31
C ILE A 233 -5.74 23.68 12.80
N ASN A 234 -5.57 24.11 14.05
CA ASN A 234 -6.39 25.19 14.63
C ASN A 234 -6.22 26.54 13.90
N LEU A 235 -5.05 26.81 13.30
CA LEU A 235 -4.83 28.00 12.45
C LEU A 235 -5.52 27.95 11.08
N TYR A 236 -5.97 26.78 10.64
CA TYR A 236 -6.51 26.57 9.29
C TYR A 236 -8.01 26.26 9.25
N GLY A 237 -8.62 26.02 10.41
CA GLY A 237 -10.07 25.91 10.55
C GLY A 237 -10.67 24.62 9.99
N LEU A 238 -9.89 23.52 9.96
CA LEU A 238 -10.30 22.22 9.37
C LEU A 238 -11.25 21.44 10.30
N TYR A 239 -12.26 22.10 10.87
CA TYR A 239 -13.18 21.51 11.85
C TYR A 239 -14.06 20.39 11.26
N SER A 240 -14.16 20.29 9.94
CA SER A 240 -14.84 19.21 9.21
C SER A 240 -14.04 17.91 9.06
N LEU A 241 -12.77 17.88 9.50
CA LEU A 241 -11.84 16.80 9.21
C LEU A 241 -12.22 15.50 9.92
N LYS A 242 -12.53 14.45 9.14
CA LYS A 242 -12.93 13.12 9.61
C LYS A 242 -11.79 12.11 9.60
N ARG A 243 -10.85 12.25 8.65
CA ARG A 243 -9.66 11.39 8.49
C ARG A 243 -8.40 12.24 8.46
N LEU A 244 -7.46 11.91 9.34
CA LEU A 244 -6.13 12.51 9.40
C LEU A 244 -5.07 11.40 9.29
N VAL A 245 -4.06 11.59 8.44
CA VAL A 245 -2.90 10.69 8.36
C VAL A 245 -1.62 11.50 8.55
N ILE A 246 -0.88 11.14 9.59
CA ILE A 246 0.36 11.79 10.08
C ILE A 246 1.50 10.76 10.18
N SER A 247 1.51 9.79 9.27
CA SER A 247 2.42 8.65 9.34
C SER A 247 3.79 8.97 8.73
N GLY A 248 4.89 8.41 9.22
CA GLY A 248 6.22 8.62 8.60
C GLY A 248 6.84 10.01 8.85
N LEU A 249 6.31 10.79 9.78
CA LEU A 249 6.74 12.16 10.10
C LEU A 249 7.93 12.22 11.09
N LYS A 250 8.40 11.07 11.59
CA LYS A 250 9.40 10.96 12.68
C LYS A 250 8.94 11.61 14.00
N LEU A 251 7.63 11.68 14.23
CA LEU A 251 7.07 12.21 15.47
C LEU A 251 7.50 11.35 16.67
N LYS A 252 7.95 12.01 17.74
CA LYS A 252 8.24 11.34 19.03
C LYS A 252 7.10 11.48 20.03
N ASP A 253 6.37 12.58 19.93
CA ASP A 253 5.17 12.88 20.72
C ASP A 253 4.26 13.87 19.97
N ILE A 254 3.07 14.14 20.51
CA ILE A 254 2.12 15.14 19.99
C ILE A 254 1.94 16.21 21.07
N ALA A 255 2.04 17.50 20.72
CA ALA A 255 1.98 18.56 21.73
C ALA A 255 0.58 18.64 22.39
N PRO A 256 0.49 18.82 23.73
CA PRO A 256 -0.80 18.96 24.41
C PRO A 256 -1.67 20.05 23.79
N GLY A 257 -2.86 19.68 23.31
CA GLY A 257 -3.79 20.62 22.63
C GLY A 257 -3.76 20.58 21.10
N THR A 258 -2.83 19.87 20.45
CA THR A 258 -2.75 19.76 18.97
C THR A 258 -4.05 19.29 18.29
N PHE A 259 -4.86 18.51 19.01
CA PHE A 259 -6.17 18.02 18.54
C PHE A 259 -7.38 18.71 19.22
N LEU A 260 -7.19 19.87 19.86
CA LEU A 260 -8.31 20.72 20.27
C LEU A 260 -9.12 21.13 19.04
N GLY A 261 -10.45 21.13 19.13
CA GLY A 261 -11.35 21.46 18.02
C GLY A 261 -11.55 20.34 16.97
N LEU A 262 -10.87 19.21 17.09
CA LEU A 262 -10.93 18.09 16.11
C LEU A 262 -11.76 16.90 16.59
N GLU A 263 -12.86 17.21 17.29
CA GLU A 263 -13.83 16.23 17.78
C GLU A 263 -14.58 15.50 16.64
N SER A 264 -14.48 16.00 15.41
CA SER A 264 -15.00 15.41 14.17
C SER A 264 -14.16 14.26 13.60
N ILE A 265 -12.91 14.06 14.06
CA ILE A 265 -12.06 12.97 13.58
C ILE A 265 -12.62 11.61 14.01
N THR A 266 -12.82 10.74 13.02
CA THR A 266 -13.26 9.35 13.17
C THR A 266 -12.19 8.35 12.74
N SER A 267 -11.15 8.78 12.02
CA SER A 267 -10.04 7.95 11.54
C SER A 267 -8.69 8.64 11.72
N LEU A 268 -7.75 8.01 12.43
CA LEU A 268 -6.36 8.47 12.57
C LEU A 268 -5.37 7.39 12.14
N GLY A 269 -4.47 7.72 11.21
CA GLY A 269 -3.28 6.92 10.88
C GLY A 269 -2.00 7.61 11.32
N MET A 270 -1.25 7.00 12.25
CA MET A 270 -0.09 7.62 12.90
C MET A 270 1.18 6.73 12.91
N GLY A 271 1.27 5.78 11.97
CA GLY A 271 2.36 4.81 11.87
C GLY A 271 3.71 5.39 11.41
N SER A 272 4.75 4.54 11.36
CA SER A 272 6.12 4.86 10.94
C SER A 272 6.73 6.08 11.63
N ASN A 273 6.38 6.30 12.89
CA ASN A 273 6.85 7.40 13.74
C ASN A 273 7.72 6.87 14.89
N ASP A 274 8.47 7.75 15.55
CA ASP A 274 9.38 7.45 16.66
C ASP A 274 8.65 7.39 18.02
N PHE A 275 7.35 7.04 18.03
CA PHE A 275 6.52 7.01 19.23
C PHE A 275 6.93 5.86 20.18
N VAL A 276 7.24 6.20 21.43
CA VAL A 276 7.54 5.23 22.52
C VAL A 276 6.26 4.76 23.23
N SER A 277 5.16 5.50 23.11
CA SER A 277 3.81 5.08 23.54
C SER A 277 2.75 5.81 22.70
N ILE A 278 1.48 5.40 22.78
CA ILE A 278 0.39 6.16 22.15
C ILE A 278 0.25 7.52 22.87
N PRO A 279 0.40 8.67 22.18
CA PRO A 279 0.31 9.99 22.82
C PRO A 279 -1.05 10.21 23.49
N LYS A 280 -1.05 10.88 24.64
CA LYS A 280 -2.27 11.10 25.46
C LYS A 280 -3.29 11.95 24.72
N GLU A 281 -2.80 12.81 23.85
CA GLU A 281 -3.48 13.77 23.00
C GLU A 281 -4.44 13.07 22.03
N VAL A 282 -4.10 11.86 21.55
CA VAL A 282 -4.97 11.06 20.68
C VAL A 282 -6.31 10.77 21.38
N LYS A 283 -6.33 10.64 22.71
CA LYS A 283 -7.56 10.42 23.50
C LYS A 283 -8.53 11.60 23.52
N ARG A 284 -8.14 12.77 23.00
CA ARG A 284 -9.07 13.89 22.76
C ARG A 284 -10.00 13.63 21.57
N LEU A 285 -9.64 12.70 20.69
CA LEU A 285 -10.47 12.25 19.56
C LEU A 285 -11.54 11.28 20.08
N THR A 286 -12.55 11.79 20.78
CA THR A 286 -13.60 11.00 21.44
C THR A 286 -14.50 10.23 20.47
N ASN A 287 -14.62 10.71 19.23
CA ASN A 287 -15.37 10.07 18.14
C ASN A 287 -14.54 9.12 17.26
N LEU A 288 -13.30 8.80 17.66
CA LEU A 288 -12.41 7.94 16.89
C LEU A 288 -12.97 6.51 16.78
N LYS A 289 -13.21 6.08 15.53
CA LYS A 289 -13.69 4.73 15.14
C LYS A 289 -12.58 3.85 14.57
N TYR A 290 -11.56 4.45 13.95
CA TYR A 290 -10.44 3.77 13.33
C TYR A 290 -9.12 4.38 13.84
N LEU A 291 -8.26 3.54 14.41
CA LEU A 291 -6.91 3.92 14.85
C LEU A 291 -5.89 2.96 14.25
N SER A 292 -4.98 3.49 13.44
CA SER A 292 -3.88 2.74 12.84
C SER A 292 -2.53 3.23 13.34
N VAL A 293 -1.83 2.33 14.04
CA VAL A 293 -0.48 2.56 14.58
C VAL A 293 0.40 1.43 14.05
N THR A 294 1.13 1.70 12.97
CA THR A 294 1.92 0.68 12.26
C THR A 294 3.41 1.02 12.27
N GLY A 295 4.31 0.05 12.23
CA GLY A 295 5.75 0.31 12.02
C GLY A 295 6.52 1.07 13.12
N CYS A 296 5.87 1.50 14.21
CA CYS A 296 6.49 2.21 15.34
C CYS A 296 7.24 1.24 16.27
N ARG A 297 8.36 0.66 15.80
CA ARG A 297 9.08 -0.50 16.41
C ARG A 297 9.58 -0.36 17.86
N HIS A 298 9.42 0.79 18.50
CA HIS A 298 9.81 1.05 19.89
C HIS A 298 8.61 1.36 20.80
N ILE A 299 7.37 1.18 20.30
CA ILE A 299 6.16 1.57 21.03
C ILE A 299 5.78 0.54 22.10
N THR A 300 5.48 1.03 23.31
CA THR A 300 4.95 0.22 24.41
C THR A 300 3.44 0.46 24.55
N ILE A 301 2.64 -0.58 24.30
CA ILE A 301 1.19 -0.54 24.49
C ILE A 301 0.87 -0.90 25.95
N THR A 302 0.85 0.12 26.82
CA THR A 302 0.49 -0.05 28.24
C THR A 302 -1.02 -0.30 28.41
N ARG A 303 -1.43 -0.89 29.55
CA ARG A 303 -2.86 -1.14 29.89
C ARG A 303 -3.76 0.09 29.68
N ASN A 304 -3.26 1.28 29.99
CA ASN A 304 -4.07 2.49 29.89
C ASN A 304 -3.88 3.22 28.53
N ALA A 305 -3.14 2.67 27.56
CA ALA A 305 -2.84 3.36 26.30
C ALA A 305 -4.11 3.64 25.47
N LEU A 306 -5.00 2.67 25.35
CA LEU A 306 -6.25 2.76 24.57
C LEU A 306 -7.50 3.09 25.40
N GLN A 307 -7.34 3.24 26.73
CA GLN A 307 -8.43 3.60 27.63
C GLN A 307 -9.07 4.94 27.22
N GLY A 308 -10.35 4.90 26.84
CA GLY A 308 -11.15 6.07 26.46
C GLY A 308 -11.75 6.00 25.05
N PHE A 309 -11.21 5.18 24.14
CA PHE A 309 -11.70 5.04 22.77
C PHE A 309 -12.98 4.18 22.66
N LYS A 310 -14.04 4.58 23.38
CA LYS A 310 -15.31 3.82 23.50
C LYS A 310 -16.02 3.57 22.17
N LEU A 311 -15.75 4.38 21.15
CA LEU A 311 -16.35 4.29 19.81
C LEU A 311 -15.44 3.58 18.79
N LEU A 312 -14.29 3.02 19.22
CA LEU A 312 -13.37 2.34 18.32
C LEU A 312 -13.98 1.05 17.78
N GLU A 313 -14.05 0.94 16.47
CA GLU A 313 -14.53 -0.22 15.71
C GLU A 313 -13.39 -0.97 15.03
N PHE A 314 -12.28 -0.30 14.74
CA PHE A 314 -11.11 -0.82 14.03
C PHE A 314 -9.81 -0.38 14.73
N LEU A 315 -8.93 -1.34 15.01
CA LEU A 315 -7.61 -1.09 15.60
C LEU A 315 -6.54 -1.87 14.83
N GLU A 316 -5.53 -1.17 14.34
CA GLU A 316 -4.35 -1.75 13.70
C GLU A 316 -3.09 -1.45 14.52
N LEU A 317 -2.36 -2.51 14.88
CA LEU A 317 -1.13 -2.51 15.67
C LEU A 317 -0.02 -3.29 14.93
N PHE A 318 0.02 -3.14 13.61
CA PHE A 318 0.83 -3.89 12.65
C PHE A 318 2.33 -3.55 12.72
N ASN A 319 3.22 -4.54 12.73
CA ASN A 319 4.69 -4.34 12.65
C ASN A 319 5.23 -3.37 13.73
N LEU A 320 4.80 -3.55 14.97
CA LEU A 320 5.22 -2.77 16.13
C LEU A 320 6.31 -3.44 16.96
N GLY A 321 6.64 -4.72 16.69
CA GLY A 321 7.61 -5.50 17.44
C GLY A 321 7.08 -6.02 18.79
N LEU A 322 5.76 -6.06 18.99
CA LEU A 322 5.15 -6.49 20.26
C LEU A 322 5.50 -7.95 20.56
N HIS A 323 6.14 -8.22 21.70
CA HIS A 323 6.44 -9.58 22.16
C HIS A 323 5.28 -10.23 22.92
N TYR A 324 4.31 -9.43 23.38
CA TYR A 324 3.15 -9.86 24.16
C TYR A 324 1.88 -9.23 23.58
N PHE A 325 0.77 -9.97 23.60
CA PHE A 325 -0.51 -9.44 23.14
C PHE A 325 -1.07 -8.40 24.13
N PRO A 326 -1.53 -7.22 23.67
CA PRO A 326 -1.94 -6.12 24.54
C PRO A 326 -3.38 -6.26 25.08
N GLY A 327 -3.76 -7.46 25.54
CA GLY A 327 -5.14 -7.80 25.96
C GLY A 327 -5.73 -6.85 27.00
N TYR A 328 -4.96 -6.49 28.03
CA TYR A 328 -5.39 -5.52 29.03
C TYR A 328 -5.57 -4.09 28.51
N ALA A 329 -4.96 -3.73 27.37
CA ALA A 329 -5.14 -2.41 26.76
C ALA A 329 -6.42 -2.31 25.93
N ILE A 330 -6.85 -3.42 25.32
CA ILE A 330 -8.11 -3.49 24.54
C ILE A 330 -9.34 -3.77 25.40
N GLN A 331 -9.18 -3.96 26.72
CA GLN A 331 -10.23 -4.40 27.66
C GLN A 331 -11.51 -3.54 27.66
N ASP A 332 -11.41 -2.25 27.31
CA ASP A 332 -12.49 -1.25 27.39
C ASP A 332 -13.04 -0.89 25.98
N LEU A 333 -12.73 -1.69 24.96
CA LEU A 333 -13.09 -1.45 23.54
C LEU A 333 -14.33 -2.25 23.13
N ASP A 334 -15.45 -2.02 23.83
CA ASP A 334 -16.73 -2.75 23.66
C ASP A 334 -17.26 -2.82 22.22
N ASN A 335 -16.86 -1.86 21.36
CA ASN A 335 -17.31 -1.72 19.97
C ASN A 335 -16.34 -2.26 18.92
N LEU A 336 -15.19 -2.83 19.33
CA LEU A 336 -14.15 -3.30 18.43
C LEU A 336 -14.66 -4.47 17.57
N LYS A 337 -14.59 -4.31 16.24
CA LYS A 337 -15.03 -5.29 15.23
C LYS A 337 -13.86 -5.93 14.51
N LYS A 338 -12.79 -5.17 14.25
CA LYS A 338 -11.54 -5.67 13.66
C LYS A 338 -10.33 -5.29 14.50
N LEU A 339 -9.46 -6.28 14.73
CA LEU A 339 -8.16 -6.11 15.36
C LEU A 339 -7.08 -6.72 14.45
N ASP A 340 -6.09 -5.91 14.10
CA ASP A 340 -4.87 -6.37 13.42
C ASP A 340 -3.67 -6.21 14.36
N VAL A 341 -2.98 -7.32 14.64
CA VAL A 341 -1.70 -7.37 15.37
C VAL A 341 -0.62 -8.11 14.55
N SER A 342 -0.75 -8.13 13.23
CA SER A 342 0.12 -8.88 12.32
C SER A 342 1.56 -8.35 12.31
N TYR A 343 2.50 -9.23 11.95
CA TYR A 343 3.94 -8.99 11.85
C TYR A 343 4.56 -8.44 13.15
N ASN A 344 4.08 -8.93 14.30
CA ASN A 344 4.69 -8.70 15.61
C ASN A 344 5.46 -9.97 16.08
N ASN A 345 6.04 -9.89 17.27
CA ASN A 345 6.83 -10.97 17.88
C ASN A 345 6.01 -11.78 18.91
N ILE A 346 4.67 -11.79 18.78
CA ILE A 346 3.78 -12.38 19.79
C ILE A 346 3.90 -13.91 19.72
N GLN A 347 4.34 -14.52 20.82
CA GLN A 347 4.57 -15.97 20.90
C GLN A 347 3.39 -16.74 21.49
N GLU A 348 2.58 -16.11 22.33
CA GLU A 348 1.52 -16.79 23.08
C GLU A 348 0.27 -15.90 23.21
N LEU A 349 -0.90 -16.53 23.10
CA LEU A 349 -2.22 -16.01 23.49
C LEU A 349 -2.80 -16.96 24.55
N ASN A 350 -3.79 -16.50 25.31
CA ASN A 350 -4.44 -17.32 26.33
C ASN A 350 -5.94 -17.00 26.46
N ASN A 351 -6.68 -17.83 27.20
CA ASN A 351 -8.13 -17.78 27.38
C ASN A 351 -8.67 -16.43 27.93
N ASP A 352 -7.80 -15.60 28.53
CA ASP A 352 -8.13 -14.28 29.07
C ASP A 352 -7.42 -13.13 28.32
N SER A 353 -6.89 -13.39 27.12
CA SER A 353 -6.29 -12.37 26.27
C SER A 353 -7.32 -11.39 25.68
N PHE A 354 -8.60 -11.77 25.63
CA PHE A 354 -9.67 -11.00 25.01
C PHE A 354 -10.74 -10.51 26.01
N PRO A 355 -10.38 -9.74 27.06
CA PRO A 355 -11.38 -9.12 27.93
C PRO A 355 -12.16 -8.04 27.15
N GLY A 356 -13.47 -7.94 27.39
CA GLY A 356 -14.33 -6.84 26.88
C GLY A 356 -14.68 -6.86 25.39
N VAL A 357 -13.79 -7.36 24.52
CA VAL A 357 -13.91 -7.28 23.04
C VAL A 357 -14.88 -8.29 22.42
N TYR A 358 -16.02 -8.55 23.07
CA TYR A 358 -17.05 -9.53 22.68
C TYR A 358 -17.76 -9.23 21.33
N ARG A 359 -17.41 -8.13 20.66
CA ARG A 359 -17.90 -7.76 19.32
C ARG A 359 -16.87 -7.99 18.21
N LEU A 360 -15.68 -8.50 18.54
CA LEU A 360 -14.62 -8.75 17.59
C LEU A 360 -15.04 -9.83 16.58
N LYS A 361 -14.99 -9.47 15.30
CA LYS A 361 -15.38 -10.31 14.15
C LYS A 361 -14.20 -10.75 13.31
N THR A 362 -13.24 -9.85 13.11
CA THR A 362 -12.08 -10.06 12.24
C THR A 362 -10.81 -9.92 13.07
N MET A 363 -10.00 -10.98 13.12
CA MET A 363 -8.70 -10.92 13.79
C MET A 363 -7.56 -11.29 12.83
N MET A 364 -6.55 -10.42 12.74
CA MET A 364 -5.36 -10.67 11.93
C MET A 364 -4.14 -10.90 12.82
N LEU A 365 -3.54 -12.08 12.67
CA LEU A 365 -2.40 -12.61 13.43
C LEU A 365 -1.19 -12.90 12.54
N SER A 366 -1.33 -12.74 11.22
CA SER A 366 -0.34 -13.10 10.20
C SER A 366 1.08 -12.65 10.54
N GLY A 367 2.09 -13.47 10.28
CA GLY A 367 3.48 -13.13 10.56
C GLY A 367 3.89 -13.09 12.05
N ASN A 368 3.08 -13.62 12.98
CA ASN A 368 3.48 -13.79 14.39
C ASN A 368 3.95 -15.23 14.67
N PRO A 369 4.98 -15.44 15.53
CA PRO A 369 5.48 -16.75 15.92
C PRO A 369 4.63 -17.42 17.03
N LEU A 370 3.30 -17.45 16.87
CA LEU A 370 2.40 -17.97 17.92
C LEU A 370 2.49 -19.48 18.09
N ARG A 371 2.50 -19.91 19.35
CA ARG A 371 2.20 -21.28 19.78
C ARG A 371 0.69 -21.42 19.96
N PHE A 372 0.08 -22.29 19.15
CA PHE A 372 -1.35 -22.56 19.23
C PHE A 372 -1.68 -23.56 20.35
N HIS A 373 -2.80 -23.34 21.02
CA HIS A 373 -3.45 -24.29 21.93
C HIS A 373 -4.96 -24.02 21.96
N ASP A 374 -5.76 -25.02 22.30
CA ASP A 374 -7.20 -25.02 22.07
C ASP A 374 -7.89 -23.78 22.66
N THR A 375 -7.54 -23.39 23.89
CA THR A 375 -8.22 -22.30 24.61
C THR A 375 -7.73 -20.89 24.29
N MET A 376 -6.80 -20.72 23.33
CA MET A 376 -6.16 -19.43 23.08
C MET A 376 -7.12 -18.31 22.61
N PHE A 377 -8.27 -18.66 22.03
CA PHE A 377 -9.30 -17.72 21.55
C PHE A 377 -10.51 -17.62 22.47
N GLY A 378 -10.35 -17.94 23.76
CA GLY A 378 -11.42 -17.82 24.75
C GLY A 378 -12.09 -16.44 24.73
N ARG A 379 -13.42 -16.44 24.84
CA ARG A 379 -14.35 -15.29 24.74
C ARG A 379 -14.66 -14.83 23.31
N LEU A 380 -14.01 -15.39 22.29
CA LEU A 380 -14.27 -15.09 20.87
C LEU A 380 -15.11 -16.16 20.15
N GLU A 381 -15.41 -17.29 20.79
CA GLU A 381 -16.10 -18.44 20.18
C GLU A 381 -17.44 -18.10 19.52
N GLU A 382 -18.16 -17.12 20.08
CA GLU A 382 -19.49 -16.67 19.65
C GLU A 382 -19.46 -15.32 18.89
N SER A 383 -18.28 -14.77 18.58
CA SER A 383 -18.15 -13.45 17.92
C SER A 383 -17.36 -13.48 16.61
N LEU A 384 -16.29 -14.27 16.53
CA LEU A 384 -15.35 -14.20 15.41
C LEU A 384 -15.93 -14.81 14.11
N ASP A 385 -16.10 -13.97 13.10
CA ASP A 385 -16.57 -14.35 11.76
C ASP A 385 -15.37 -14.66 10.82
N GLU A 386 -14.17 -14.11 11.08
CA GLU A 386 -12.99 -14.12 10.18
C GLU A 386 -11.65 -14.18 10.96
N ILE A 387 -10.69 -15.00 10.52
CA ILE A 387 -9.32 -15.03 11.08
C ILE A 387 -8.23 -15.15 9.99
N ASP A 388 -7.12 -14.45 10.18
CA ASP A 388 -5.92 -14.56 9.34
C ASP A 388 -4.71 -15.04 10.18
N ILE A 389 -4.25 -16.26 9.86
CA ILE A 389 -3.09 -16.96 10.42
C ILE A 389 -2.01 -17.26 9.35
N SER A 390 -1.95 -16.43 8.31
CA SER A 390 -0.99 -16.58 7.21
C SER A 390 0.45 -16.30 7.64
N ASN A 391 1.45 -16.86 6.94
CA ASN A 391 2.87 -16.59 7.20
C ASN A 391 3.31 -16.85 8.67
N MET A 392 2.79 -17.90 9.30
CA MET A 392 3.05 -18.25 10.70
C MET A 392 3.94 -19.51 10.86
N ALA A 393 4.56 -19.95 9.77
CA ALA A 393 5.39 -21.16 9.70
C ALA A 393 4.67 -22.44 10.17
N LEU A 394 3.34 -22.50 10.01
CA LEU A 394 2.54 -23.66 10.37
C LEU A 394 2.77 -24.82 9.40
N THR A 395 2.85 -26.04 9.91
CA THR A 395 2.94 -27.28 9.11
C THR A 395 1.62 -28.08 9.06
N THR A 396 0.69 -27.79 9.97
CA THR A 396 -0.71 -28.26 9.98
C THR A 396 -1.62 -27.12 10.46
N LEU A 397 -2.93 -27.21 10.21
CA LEU A 397 -3.88 -26.26 10.80
C LEU A 397 -4.11 -26.54 12.30
N PRO A 398 -4.23 -25.50 13.15
CA PRO A 398 -4.44 -25.63 14.59
C PRO A 398 -5.93 -25.89 14.92
N LEU A 399 -6.45 -27.04 14.48
CA LEU A 399 -7.88 -27.37 14.52
C LEU A 399 -8.50 -27.28 15.93
N GLY A 400 -7.81 -27.72 16.98
CA GLY A 400 -8.30 -27.63 18.37
C GLY A 400 -8.59 -26.18 18.83
N SER A 401 -7.89 -25.19 18.29
CA SER A 401 -8.18 -23.76 18.49
C SER A 401 -9.29 -23.25 17.55
N LEU A 402 -9.27 -23.67 16.28
CA LEU A 402 -10.15 -23.14 15.24
C LEU A 402 -11.59 -23.69 15.31
N GLN A 403 -11.77 -24.98 15.63
CA GLN A 403 -13.09 -25.63 15.75
C GLN A 403 -13.98 -24.99 16.84
N ARG A 404 -13.38 -24.33 17.84
CA ARG A 404 -14.11 -23.59 18.88
C ARG A 404 -14.78 -22.31 18.37
N LEU A 405 -14.30 -21.76 17.26
CA LEU A 405 -14.81 -20.52 16.66
C LEU A 405 -16.07 -20.83 15.84
N LYS A 406 -17.20 -21.07 16.53
CA LYS A 406 -18.48 -21.55 15.97
C LYS A 406 -19.05 -20.69 14.84
N ARG A 407 -18.56 -19.47 14.70
CA ARG A 407 -18.95 -18.48 13.68
C ARG A 407 -17.95 -18.33 12.53
N LEU A 408 -16.79 -18.97 12.58
CA LEU A 408 -15.72 -18.76 11.62
C LEU A 408 -16.16 -19.10 10.19
N LYS A 409 -16.04 -18.14 9.28
CA LYS A 409 -16.42 -18.25 7.87
C LYS A 409 -15.26 -17.97 6.94
N LEU A 410 -14.34 -17.10 7.32
CA LEU A 410 -13.14 -16.80 6.54
C LEU A 410 -11.91 -17.24 7.32
N LEU A 411 -11.12 -18.13 6.73
CA LEU A 411 -9.80 -18.54 7.23
C LEU A 411 -8.76 -18.21 6.16
N SER A 412 -7.87 -17.26 6.47
CA SER A 412 -6.63 -17.08 5.70
C SER A 412 -5.49 -17.78 6.44
N ALA A 413 -4.80 -18.68 5.75
CA ALA A 413 -3.67 -19.47 6.25
C ALA A 413 -2.59 -19.64 5.16
N GLY A 414 -2.52 -18.73 4.19
CA GLY A 414 -1.52 -18.73 3.13
C GLY A 414 -0.09 -18.49 3.63
N PHE A 415 0.91 -18.63 2.76
CA PHE A 415 2.34 -18.49 3.10
C PHE A 415 2.82 -19.38 4.28
N ASN A 416 2.09 -20.47 4.58
CA ASN A 416 2.48 -21.49 5.56
C ASN A 416 3.18 -22.68 4.86
N MET A 417 3.69 -23.62 5.66
CA MET A 417 4.51 -24.75 5.24
C MET A 417 3.72 -26.07 5.24
N PHE A 418 2.51 -26.07 4.68
CA PHE A 418 1.67 -27.26 4.58
C PHE A 418 2.14 -28.13 3.41
N ASN A 419 2.82 -29.23 3.71
CA ASN A 419 3.35 -30.14 2.67
C ASN A 419 2.27 -31.06 2.08
N ILE A 420 1.23 -31.37 2.86
CA ILE A 420 0.13 -32.25 2.49
C ILE A 420 -1.18 -31.61 2.94
N ILE A 421 -2.20 -31.68 2.09
CA ILE A 421 -3.60 -31.48 2.47
C ILE A 421 -4.29 -32.85 2.39
N ASP A 422 -4.56 -33.44 3.55
CA ASP A 422 -5.25 -34.74 3.69
C ASP A 422 -6.75 -34.56 3.97
N GLU A 423 -7.47 -35.66 4.19
CA GLU A 423 -8.93 -35.65 4.33
C GLU A 423 -9.43 -35.07 5.67
N ASP A 424 -8.53 -34.85 6.64
CA ASP A 424 -8.80 -34.28 7.97
C ASP A 424 -8.38 -32.80 8.08
N PHE A 425 -7.71 -32.23 7.06
CA PHE A 425 -7.15 -30.87 7.07
C PHE A 425 -8.13 -29.75 7.49
N LEU A 426 -9.43 -29.89 7.18
CA LEU A 426 -10.50 -28.96 7.62
C LEU A 426 -11.49 -29.59 8.60
N ASP A 427 -11.15 -30.67 9.31
CA ASP A 427 -12.11 -31.35 10.18
C ASP A 427 -12.73 -30.40 11.23
N GLY A 428 -14.02 -30.58 11.48
CA GLY A 428 -14.83 -29.74 12.38
C GLY A 428 -15.03 -28.29 11.94
N LEU A 429 -14.52 -27.83 10.79
CA LEU A 429 -14.69 -26.47 10.29
C LEU A 429 -15.89 -26.32 9.33
N SER A 430 -16.46 -25.12 9.26
CA SER A 430 -17.64 -24.81 8.43
C SER A 430 -17.49 -23.43 7.75
N LEU A 431 -16.42 -23.33 6.94
CA LEU A 431 -16.02 -22.08 6.28
C LEU A 431 -16.92 -21.72 5.09
N LYS A 432 -16.85 -20.45 4.69
CA LYS A 432 -17.34 -19.90 3.41
C LYS A 432 -16.20 -19.47 2.49
N HIS A 433 -15.03 -19.18 3.03
CA HIS A 433 -13.84 -18.80 2.29
C HIS A 433 -12.60 -19.40 2.98
N LEU A 434 -11.77 -20.09 2.20
CA LEU A 434 -10.48 -20.60 2.61
C LEU A 434 -9.41 -20.04 1.69
N ASP A 435 -8.49 -19.25 2.25
CA ASP A 435 -7.31 -18.78 1.56
C ASP A 435 -6.07 -19.53 2.06
N ILE A 436 -5.50 -20.34 1.19
CA ILE A 436 -4.28 -21.14 1.41
C ILE A 436 -3.28 -20.88 0.28
N ASN A 437 -3.19 -19.63 -0.17
CA ASN A 437 -2.26 -19.20 -1.20
C ASN A 437 -0.77 -19.31 -0.79
N ASN A 438 0.14 -19.32 -1.76
CA ASN A 438 1.60 -19.22 -1.63
C ASN A 438 2.25 -20.26 -0.69
N MET A 439 1.65 -21.44 -0.56
CA MET A 439 2.21 -22.57 0.19
C MET A 439 3.23 -23.33 -0.66
N ILE A 440 4.42 -22.76 -0.79
CA ILE A 440 5.48 -23.25 -1.71
C ILE A 440 6.05 -24.64 -1.39
N THR A 441 5.65 -25.26 -0.28
CA THR A 441 6.08 -26.61 0.12
C THR A 441 5.00 -27.69 -0.14
N LEU A 442 3.85 -27.34 -0.71
CA LEU A 442 2.75 -28.26 -0.95
C LEU A 442 3.08 -29.29 -2.04
N GLU A 443 3.25 -30.56 -1.66
CA GLU A 443 3.54 -31.66 -2.58
C GLU A 443 2.26 -32.41 -3.00
N HIS A 444 1.27 -32.53 -2.11
CA HIS A 444 0.10 -33.39 -2.32
C HIS A 444 -1.20 -32.80 -1.77
N VAL A 445 -2.26 -32.83 -2.59
CA VAL A 445 -3.65 -32.53 -2.19
C VAL A 445 -4.48 -33.80 -2.38
N SER A 446 -5.02 -34.34 -1.30
CA SER A 446 -5.93 -35.48 -1.33
C SER A 446 -7.19 -35.13 -2.13
N PRO A 447 -7.72 -36.04 -2.98
CA PRO A 447 -9.06 -35.88 -3.55
C PRO A 447 -10.15 -35.69 -2.49
N ARG A 448 -9.93 -36.15 -1.25
CA ARG A 448 -10.85 -35.97 -0.13
C ARG A 448 -10.51 -34.81 0.80
N ALA A 449 -9.54 -33.97 0.42
CA ALA A 449 -9.04 -32.81 1.18
C ALA A 449 -10.14 -31.95 1.84
N PHE A 450 -11.28 -31.82 1.17
CA PHE A 450 -12.37 -30.93 1.56
C PHE A 450 -13.71 -31.67 1.75
N HIS A 451 -13.71 -33.01 1.83
CA HIS A 451 -14.93 -33.82 1.78
C HIS A 451 -15.89 -33.61 2.97
N ASN A 452 -15.34 -33.26 4.14
CA ASN A 452 -16.06 -32.99 5.38
C ASN A 452 -16.83 -31.65 5.36
N MET A 453 -16.50 -30.73 4.47
CA MET A 453 -17.22 -29.46 4.33
C MET A 453 -18.68 -29.72 3.93
N MET A 454 -19.64 -29.14 4.66
CA MET A 454 -21.08 -29.39 4.46
C MET A 454 -21.77 -28.36 3.56
N ALA A 455 -21.16 -27.19 3.37
CA ALA A 455 -21.70 -26.07 2.59
C ALA A 455 -20.68 -25.60 1.54
N PRO A 456 -21.12 -25.03 0.41
CA PRO A 456 -20.20 -24.52 -0.59
C PRO A 456 -19.35 -23.35 -0.10
N PHE A 457 -18.09 -23.34 -0.49
CA PHE A 457 -17.10 -22.35 -0.05
C PHE A 457 -16.17 -21.91 -1.19
N ASP A 458 -15.66 -20.69 -1.09
CA ASP A 458 -14.63 -20.14 -1.97
C ASP A 458 -13.24 -20.67 -1.56
N LEU A 459 -12.42 -21.04 -2.55
CA LEU A 459 -11.07 -21.58 -2.34
C LEU A 459 -10.02 -20.74 -3.08
N ASP A 460 -9.03 -20.23 -2.36
CA ASP A 460 -7.85 -19.58 -2.94
C ASP A 460 -6.61 -20.45 -2.71
N ILE A 461 -6.01 -20.91 -3.81
CA ILE A 461 -4.82 -21.76 -3.87
C ILE A 461 -3.76 -21.13 -4.80
N ARG A 462 -3.78 -19.80 -4.96
CA ARG A 462 -2.83 -19.10 -5.83
C ARG A 462 -1.38 -19.36 -5.43
N GLY A 463 -0.48 -19.65 -6.37
CA GLY A 463 0.95 -19.81 -6.09
C GLY A 463 1.33 -20.96 -5.15
N THR A 464 0.48 -22.00 -5.06
CA THR A 464 0.74 -23.21 -4.25
C THR A 464 1.59 -24.26 -4.97
N GLY A 465 1.90 -24.08 -6.25
CA GLY A 465 2.70 -25.02 -7.04
C GLY A 465 1.91 -26.23 -7.58
N VAL A 466 0.62 -26.33 -7.26
CA VAL A 466 -0.28 -27.41 -7.71
C VAL A 466 -0.31 -27.49 -9.24
N ARG A 467 -0.14 -28.71 -9.77
CA ARG A 467 -0.17 -28.99 -11.22
C ARG A 467 -1.54 -29.40 -11.73
N SER A 468 -2.24 -30.28 -11.01
CA SER A 468 -3.55 -30.80 -11.43
C SER A 468 -4.63 -30.42 -10.42
N LEU A 469 -5.76 -29.91 -10.93
CA LEU A 469 -6.95 -29.60 -10.13
C LEU A 469 -7.85 -30.83 -9.91
N SER A 470 -7.39 -32.03 -10.27
CA SER A 470 -8.16 -33.29 -10.22
C SER A 470 -8.74 -33.63 -8.84
N PHE A 471 -8.16 -33.13 -7.74
CA PHE A 471 -8.72 -33.30 -6.40
C PHE A 471 -10.14 -32.70 -6.25
N LEU A 472 -10.47 -31.66 -7.02
CA LEU A 472 -11.82 -31.07 -7.05
C LEU A 472 -12.89 -32.03 -7.62
N LEU A 473 -12.51 -33.09 -8.37
CA LEU A 473 -13.44 -34.07 -8.97
C LEU A 473 -14.10 -35.01 -7.95
N ALA A 474 -13.51 -35.19 -6.78
CA ALA A 474 -14.06 -36.03 -5.72
C ALA A 474 -15.02 -35.28 -4.79
N ALA A 475 -15.21 -33.97 -5.03
CA ALA A 475 -16.27 -33.19 -4.42
C ALA A 475 -17.63 -33.46 -5.07
N ARG A 476 -18.69 -32.93 -4.45
CA ARG A 476 -20.06 -32.98 -4.98
C ARG A 476 -20.21 -31.93 -6.12
N PRO A 477 -21.19 -32.05 -7.03
CA PRO A 477 -21.50 -30.97 -7.96
C PRO A 477 -21.84 -29.67 -7.19
N LEU A 478 -21.43 -28.52 -7.73
CA LEU A 478 -21.62 -27.17 -7.18
C LEU A 478 -21.08 -26.94 -5.75
N PHE A 479 -20.09 -27.74 -5.32
CA PHE A 479 -19.50 -27.72 -3.97
C PHE A 479 -18.51 -26.58 -3.72
N TYR A 480 -17.84 -26.07 -4.75
CA TYR A 480 -16.98 -24.89 -4.64
C TYR A 480 -17.70 -23.66 -5.19
N GLY A 481 -17.51 -22.52 -4.52
CA GLY A 481 -17.95 -21.20 -4.99
C GLY A 481 -17.02 -20.69 -6.09
N LYS A 482 -16.27 -19.63 -5.81
CA LYS A 482 -15.08 -19.25 -6.57
C LYS A 482 -13.93 -20.22 -6.28
N VAL A 483 -13.11 -20.52 -7.29
CA VAL A 483 -11.78 -21.13 -7.10
C VAL A 483 -10.72 -20.24 -7.77
N ASP A 484 -9.68 -19.85 -7.02
CA ASP A 484 -8.55 -19.08 -7.54
C ASP A 484 -7.26 -19.92 -7.57
N ALA A 485 -6.86 -20.36 -8.76
CA ALA A 485 -5.66 -21.15 -8.99
C ALA A 485 -4.64 -20.41 -9.90
N ASN A 486 -4.68 -19.07 -9.95
CA ASN A 486 -3.67 -18.27 -10.64
C ASN A 486 -2.25 -18.51 -10.08
N PHE A 487 -1.23 -18.25 -10.90
CA PHE A 487 0.19 -18.42 -10.52
C PHE A 487 0.62 -19.86 -10.17
N ASN A 488 -0.14 -20.86 -10.60
CA ASN A 488 0.22 -22.28 -10.49
C ASN A 488 0.66 -22.85 -11.85
N PRO A 489 1.56 -23.85 -11.87
CA PRO A 489 2.05 -24.50 -13.09
C PRO A 489 1.03 -25.54 -13.61
N LEU A 490 -0.16 -25.08 -14.01
CA LEU A 490 -1.29 -25.95 -14.30
C LEU A 490 -1.07 -26.81 -15.56
N GLU A 491 -1.21 -28.13 -15.37
CA GLU A 491 -1.31 -29.15 -16.41
C GLU A 491 -2.79 -29.27 -16.79
N CYS A 492 -3.16 -28.65 -17.91
CA CYS A 492 -4.53 -28.55 -18.41
C CYS A 492 -4.93 -29.80 -19.19
N ASP A 493 -5.02 -30.90 -18.45
CA ASP A 493 -5.22 -32.26 -18.93
C ASP A 493 -6.70 -32.69 -19.00
N CYS A 494 -6.93 -33.99 -19.18
CA CYS A 494 -8.26 -34.58 -19.19
C CYS A 494 -8.98 -34.57 -17.82
N ALA A 495 -8.24 -34.44 -16.71
CA ALA A 495 -8.88 -34.23 -15.40
C ALA A 495 -9.39 -32.79 -15.26
N LEU A 496 -8.67 -31.79 -15.78
CA LEU A 496 -9.22 -30.43 -15.89
C LEU A 496 -10.43 -30.38 -16.83
N TRP A 497 -10.39 -31.06 -17.99
CA TRP A 497 -11.56 -31.20 -18.87
C TRP A 497 -12.78 -31.76 -18.12
N LYS A 498 -12.58 -32.81 -17.31
CA LYS A 498 -13.67 -33.46 -16.58
C LYS A 498 -14.32 -32.53 -15.53
N LEU A 499 -13.59 -31.58 -14.95
CA LEU A 499 -14.16 -30.56 -14.04
C LEU A 499 -15.24 -29.70 -14.72
N PHE A 500 -15.14 -29.44 -16.01
CA PHE A 500 -16.17 -28.68 -16.74
C PHE A 500 -17.46 -29.49 -17.00
N LEU A 501 -17.35 -30.83 -17.05
CA LEU A 501 -18.50 -31.74 -17.21
C LEU A 501 -19.20 -31.99 -15.87
N ASP A 502 -18.44 -32.38 -14.83
CA ASP A 502 -18.97 -32.75 -13.52
C ASP A 502 -19.41 -31.53 -12.68
N ARG A 503 -18.92 -30.33 -13.05
CA ARG A 503 -19.23 -29.02 -12.44
C ARG A 503 -19.19 -29.01 -10.91
N PRO A 504 -18.08 -29.41 -10.25
CA PRO A 504 -17.92 -29.24 -8.81
C PRO A 504 -17.75 -27.75 -8.42
N VAL A 505 -17.40 -26.88 -9.37
CA VAL A 505 -17.31 -25.42 -9.17
C VAL A 505 -18.57 -24.74 -9.73
N ASN A 506 -19.23 -23.92 -8.90
CA ASN A 506 -20.45 -23.18 -9.22
C ASN A 506 -20.17 -21.72 -9.64
N GLY A 507 -19.06 -21.15 -9.14
CA GLY A 507 -18.60 -19.81 -9.47
C GLY A 507 -17.44 -19.79 -10.48
N PRO A 508 -16.68 -18.69 -10.56
CA PRO A 508 -15.55 -18.59 -11.48
C PRO A 508 -14.36 -19.44 -11.00
N LEU A 509 -13.81 -20.25 -11.91
CA LEU A 509 -12.52 -20.92 -11.79
C LEU A 509 -11.45 -20.09 -12.52
N PHE A 510 -10.53 -19.49 -11.77
CA PHE A 510 -9.40 -18.74 -12.32
C PHE A 510 -8.12 -19.59 -12.34
N GLY A 511 -7.30 -19.41 -13.37
CA GLY A 511 -6.03 -20.09 -13.56
C GLY A 511 -5.51 -19.89 -14.98
N THR A 512 -4.24 -20.22 -15.20
CA THR A 512 -3.55 -20.13 -16.48
C THR A 512 -2.84 -21.45 -16.76
N CYS A 513 -3.01 -22.00 -17.97
CA CYS A 513 -2.37 -23.24 -18.38
C CYS A 513 -0.88 -23.04 -18.66
N THR A 514 -0.06 -23.95 -18.15
CA THR A 514 1.38 -24.04 -18.45
C THR A 514 1.66 -25.21 -19.38
N PHE A 515 0.88 -26.30 -19.31
CA PHE A 515 0.99 -27.45 -20.20
C PHE A 515 -0.40 -27.94 -20.64
N PRO A 516 -0.53 -28.54 -21.85
CA PRO A 516 0.49 -28.66 -22.90
C PRO A 516 0.79 -27.31 -23.58
N ASN A 517 1.93 -27.21 -24.27
CA ASN A 517 2.40 -25.98 -24.93
C ASN A 517 1.36 -25.33 -25.87
N ASP A 518 0.53 -26.12 -26.53
CA ASP A 518 -0.55 -25.62 -27.41
C ASP A 518 -1.63 -24.82 -26.66
N THR A 519 -1.62 -24.87 -25.32
CA THR A 519 -2.49 -24.11 -24.40
C THR A 519 -1.71 -23.15 -23.49
N GLU A 520 -0.39 -23.02 -23.67
CA GLU A 520 0.47 -22.21 -22.80
C GLU A 520 -0.01 -20.75 -22.72
N ASN A 521 -0.06 -20.18 -21.52
CA ASN A 521 -0.60 -18.85 -21.22
C ASN A 521 -2.13 -18.68 -21.48
N SER A 522 -2.86 -19.73 -21.85
CA SER A 522 -4.32 -19.67 -21.98
C SER A 522 -4.99 -19.66 -20.61
N TYR A 523 -5.95 -18.75 -20.41
CA TYR A 523 -6.78 -18.73 -19.21
C TYR A 523 -7.76 -19.90 -19.20
N VAL A 524 -7.93 -20.55 -18.04
CA VAL A 524 -8.87 -21.67 -17.84
C VAL A 524 -10.31 -21.28 -18.22
N PHE A 525 -10.71 -20.02 -17.98
CA PHE A 525 -12.00 -19.48 -18.41
C PHE A 525 -12.16 -19.34 -19.94
N VAL A 526 -11.10 -19.00 -20.68
CA VAL A 526 -11.14 -18.87 -22.15
C VAL A 526 -11.26 -20.26 -22.79
N ILE A 527 -10.53 -21.23 -22.25
CA ILE A 527 -10.66 -22.65 -22.61
C ILE A 527 -12.11 -23.11 -22.41
N TYR A 528 -12.69 -22.86 -21.23
CA TYR A 528 -14.10 -23.16 -20.93
C TYR A 528 -15.09 -22.49 -21.89
N ALA A 529 -14.89 -21.20 -22.21
CA ALA A 529 -15.78 -20.45 -23.10
C ALA A 529 -15.81 -21.03 -24.52
N ASN A 530 -14.63 -21.31 -25.09
CA ASN A 530 -14.49 -21.92 -26.42
C ASN A 530 -15.15 -23.31 -26.45
N MET A 531 -14.96 -24.11 -25.40
CA MET A 531 -15.54 -25.46 -25.27
C MET A 531 -17.07 -25.43 -25.14
N ALA A 532 -17.63 -24.47 -24.40
CA ALA A 532 -19.07 -24.28 -24.32
C ALA A 532 -19.67 -23.90 -25.69
N GLU A 533 -18.96 -23.08 -26.48
CA GLU A 533 -19.37 -22.71 -27.83
C GLU A 533 -19.33 -23.92 -28.78
N ASP A 534 -18.27 -24.74 -28.75
CA ASP A 534 -18.16 -25.94 -29.58
C ASP A 534 -19.17 -27.04 -29.22
N LEU A 535 -19.43 -27.26 -27.91
CA LEU A 535 -20.48 -28.17 -27.45
C LEU A 535 -21.87 -27.70 -27.92
N SER A 536 -22.12 -26.39 -27.96
CA SER A 536 -23.39 -25.84 -28.49
C SER A 536 -23.57 -26.06 -30.00
N LYS A 537 -22.46 -26.18 -30.75
CA LYS A 537 -22.45 -26.34 -32.21
C LYS A 537 -22.53 -27.79 -32.68
N ARG A 538 -22.12 -28.78 -31.87
CA ARG A 538 -22.11 -30.21 -32.25
C ARG A 538 -22.37 -31.15 -31.07
N GLY A 539 -23.57 -31.73 -31.02
CA GLY A 539 -23.95 -32.77 -30.03
C GLY A 539 -23.15 -34.09 -30.08
N ASP A 540 -22.25 -34.27 -31.05
CA ASP A 540 -21.36 -35.44 -31.21
C ASP A 540 -19.91 -35.16 -30.76
N LEU A 541 -19.55 -33.90 -30.47
CA LEU A 541 -18.16 -33.56 -30.13
C LEU A 541 -17.78 -33.97 -28.70
N GLY A 542 -18.73 -33.97 -27.77
CA GLY A 542 -18.52 -34.43 -26.39
C GLY A 542 -18.06 -35.89 -26.33
N ALA A 543 -18.66 -36.75 -27.16
CA ALA A 543 -18.26 -38.16 -27.28
C ALA A 543 -16.86 -38.35 -27.88
N ARG A 544 -16.48 -37.51 -28.86
CA ARG A 544 -15.13 -37.53 -29.44
C ARG A 544 -14.06 -37.06 -28.45
N LEU A 545 -14.35 -36.03 -27.66
CA LEU A 545 -13.43 -35.50 -26.66
C LEU A 545 -13.27 -36.43 -25.45
N THR A 546 -14.33 -37.10 -24.99
CA THR A 546 -14.17 -38.21 -24.03
C THR A 546 -13.37 -39.36 -24.63
N SER A 547 -13.63 -39.79 -25.88
CA SER A 547 -12.83 -40.86 -26.50
C SER A 547 -11.34 -40.50 -26.68
N ASN A 548 -11.03 -39.22 -26.95
CA ASN A 548 -9.64 -38.75 -27.02
C ASN A 548 -8.97 -38.74 -25.64
N CYS A 549 -9.73 -38.46 -24.57
CA CYS A 549 -9.24 -38.56 -23.19
C CYS A 549 -9.07 -40.02 -22.72
N GLU A 550 -9.95 -40.94 -23.13
CA GLU A 550 -9.76 -42.38 -22.89
C GLU A 550 -8.53 -42.91 -23.64
N LEU A 551 -8.31 -42.46 -24.88
CA LEU A 551 -7.11 -42.77 -25.67
C LEU A 551 -5.83 -42.14 -25.10
N SER A 552 -5.89 -40.93 -24.52
CA SER A 552 -4.74 -40.30 -23.87
C SER A 552 -4.42 -40.95 -22.53
N GLU A 553 -5.42 -41.32 -21.72
CA GLU A 553 -5.24 -42.15 -20.53
C GLU A 553 -4.63 -43.51 -20.87
N ALA A 554 -5.08 -44.19 -21.93
CA ALA A 554 -4.50 -45.45 -22.36
C ALA A 554 -3.02 -45.30 -22.74
N LYS A 555 -2.66 -44.22 -23.45
CA LYS A 555 -1.25 -43.87 -23.73
C LYS A 555 -0.45 -43.57 -22.45
N TYR A 556 -0.98 -42.77 -21.53
CA TYR A 556 -0.30 -42.41 -20.29
C TYR A 556 -0.10 -43.62 -19.38
N ARG A 557 -1.10 -44.49 -19.21
CA ARG A 557 -0.96 -45.77 -18.50
C ARG A 557 0.09 -46.67 -19.16
N GLY A 558 0.21 -46.63 -20.49
CA GLY A 558 1.31 -47.28 -21.22
C GLY A 558 2.70 -46.73 -20.84
N VAL A 559 2.87 -45.40 -20.83
CA VAL A 559 4.13 -44.74 -20.45
C VAL A 559 4.48 -44.94 -18.98
N VAL A 560 3.49 -44.89 -18.07
CA VAL A 560 3.69 -45.13 -16.63
C VAL A 560 4.06 -46.59 -16.37
N ASN A 561 3.43 -47.56 -17.05
CA ASN A 561 3.83 -48.97 -16.95
C ASN A 561 5.23 -49.21 -17.55
N ALA A 562 5.59 -48.54 -18.65
CA ALA A 562 6.95 -48.59 -19.20
C ALA A 562 7.97 -48.02 -18.21
N SER A 563 7.67 -46.88 -17.55
CA SER A 563 8.51 -46.27 -16.51
C SER A 563 8.64 -47.15 -15.26
N ALA A 564 7.56 -47.77 -14.80
CA ALA A 564 7.58 -48.73 -13.69
C ALA A 564 8.36 -50.00 -14.04
N THR A 565 8.29 -50.47 -15.29
CA THR A 565 9.10 -51.59 -15.79
C THR A 565 10.58 -51.20 -15.87
N LEU A 566 10.89 -49.99 -16.35
CA LEU A 566 12.26 -49.45 -16.42
C LEU A 566 12.85 -49.25 -15.02
N HIS A 567 12.08 -48.75 -14.05
CA HIS A 567 12.49 -48.66 -12.65
C HIS A 567 12.74 -50.04 -12.03
N LYS A 568 11.92 -51.06 -12.34
CA LYS A 568 12.18 -52.45 -11.89
C LYS A 568 13.42 -53.06 -12.54
N LEU A 569 13.75 -52.69 -13.78
CA LEU A 569 15.01 -53.06 -14.45
C LEU A 569 16.22 -52.33 -13.84
N LEU A 570 16.14 -51.03 -13.61
CA LEU A 570 17.19 -50.22 -12.98
C LEU A 570 17.44 -50.64 -11.52
N ALA A 571 16.39 -50.98 -10.77
CA ALA A 571 16.52 -51.55 -9.43
C ALA A 571 17.25 -52.92 -9.46
N ARG A 572 16.94 -53.79 -10.43
CA ARG A 572 17.66 -55.06 -10.60
C ARG A 572 19.12 -54.85 -11.00
N LEU A 573 19.41 -53.90 -11.90
CA LEU A 573 20.78 -53.52 -12.27
C LEU A 573 21.57 -52.96 -11.07
N ASN A 574 20.97 -52.09 -10.27
CA ASN A 574 21.58 -51.56 -9.05
C ASN A 574 21.81 -52.65 -7.99
N ILE A 575 20.91 -53.62 -7.83
CA ILE A 575 21.13 -54.78 -6.96
C ILE A 575 22.31 -55.63 -7.43
N VAL A 576 22.44 -55.89 -8.75
CA VAL A 576 23.58 -56.63 -9.31
C VAL A 576 24.90 -55.88 -9.12
N LEU A 577 24.91 -54.55 -9.35
CA LEU A 577 26.08 -53.71 -9.07
C LEU A 577 26.44 -53.71 -7.58
N PHE A 578 25.46 -53.59 -6.68
CA PHE A 578 25.68 -53.57 -5.23
C PHE A 578 26.24 -54.92 -4.73
N ILE A 579 25.68 -56.04 -5.20
CA ILE A 579 26.22 -57.38 -4.91
C ILE A 579 27.66 -57.51 -5.42
N SER A 580 27.95 -57.04 -6.64
CA SER A 580 29.32 -57.10 -7.20
C SER A 580 30.33 -56.20 -6.49
N LEU A 581 29.90 -55.08 -5.90
CA LEU A 581 30.71 -54.21 -5.06
C LEU A 581 30.97 -54.83 -3.68
N VAL A 582 29.94 -55.41 -3.05
CA VAL A 582 30.08 -56.12 -1.77
C VAL A 582 31.02 -57.31 -1.92
N TYR A 583 30.89 -58.11 -2.99
CA TYR A 583 31.80 -59.24 -3.25
C TYR A 583 33.26 -58.81 -3.44
N ARG A 584 33.51 -57.70 -4.15
CA ARG A 584 34.86 -57.13 -4.29
C ARG A 584 35.45 -56.72 -2.95
N ASN A 585 34.67 -56.03 -2.12
CA ASN A 585 35.14 -55.53 -0.83
C ASN A 585 35.40 -56.66 0.17
N VAL A 586 34.59 -57.73 0.18
CA VAL A 586 34.84 -58.93 1.00
C VAL A 586 36.11 -59.67 0.58
N ILE A 587 36.38 -59.78 -0.73
CA ILE A 587 37.63 -60.38 -1.25
C ILE A 587 38.87 -59.48 -0.98
N THR A 588 38.68 -58.23 -0.56
CA THR A 588 39.78 -57.33 -0.12
C THR A 588 39.92 -57.28 1.41
N LEU A 589 39.19 -58.14 2.13
CA LEU A 589 39.17 -58.20 3.60
C LEU A 589 39.43 -59.63 4.15
N ILE A 590 39.87 -60.54 3.27
CA ILE A 590 40.31 -61.92 3.53
C ILE A 590 41.72 -62.07 2.96
#